data_AF-A0A2S2PSW4-F1
#
_entry.id   AF-A0A2S2PSW4-F1
#
_cell.length_a   1.000
_cell.length_b   1.000
_cell.length_c   1.000
_cell.angle_alpha   90.00
_cell.angle_beta   90.00
_cell.angle_gamma   90.00
#
_symmetry.space_group_name_H-M   'P 1'
#
loop_
_entity.id
_entity.type
_entity.pdbx_description
1 polymer ?
#
loop_
_entity_poly.entity_id
_entity_poly.type
_entity_poly.pdbx_seq_one_letter_code
_entity_poly.pdbx_strand_id
1 'polypeptide(L)'
;MTSILQKVLDIPSVLSHLLEVDIKDITNCKILGQEQNGEFILCWNLSGPGGSCTAVGLFFYTIKKIQVLIKFKHLVNIVQASINYKNSVLGYVTKEPFEDCMEYYRVFIIHLDYPNFEPVDLNVNNRRQTMIQFLYRKRKQPGNDRFLVFIHETSITLYQVEET
;
A
#
# COMPACT_ATOMS: atom_id res chain seq x y z
N MET A 1 -10.87 -1.24 13.92
CA MET A 1 -9.79 -2.05 14.52
C MET A 1 -8.40 -1.42 14.33
N THR A 2 -8.16 -0.69 13.22
CA THR A 2 -6.91 0.02 12.92
C THR A 2 -6.52 1.11 13.92
N SER A 3 -7.46 1.85 14.51
CA SER A 3 -7.13 2.96 15.43
C SER A 3 -6.50 2.53 16.76
N ILE A 4 -6.71 1.29 17.20
CA ILE A 4 -6.13 0.78 18.46
C ILE A 4 -4.68 0.38 18.22
N LEU A 5 -4.39 -0.38 17.16
CA LEU A 5 -3.02 -0.74 16.77
C LEU A 5 -2.16 0.49 16.47
N GLN A 6 -2.71 1.51 15.83
CA GLN A 6 -2.01 2.78 15.59
C GLN A 6 -1.63 3.51 16.89
N LYS A 7 -2.53 3.53 17.87
CA LYS A 7 -2.28 4.13 19.19
C LYS A 7 -1.27 3.31 20.01
N VAL A 8 -1.23 1.99 19.84
CA VAL A 8 -0.32 1.09 20.55
C VAL A 8 1.10 1.18 20.02
N LEU A 9 1.29 1.45 18.73
CA LEU A 9 2.61 1.44 18.08
C LEU A 9 3.30 2.81 17.98
N ASP A 10 2.58 3.91 18.25
CA ASP A 10 3.05 5.28 18.01
C ASP A 10 3.83 5.42 16.68
N ILE A 11 3.15 5.02 15.60
CA ILE A 11 3.72 4.90 14.26
C ILE A 11 4.49 6.16 13.82
N PRO A 12 4.00 7.40 14.02
CA PRO A 12 4.76 8.60 13.65
C PRO A 12 6.15 8.68 14.31
N SER A 13 6.25 8.41 15.61
CA SER A 13 7.54 8.43 16.33
C SER A 13 8.48 7.32 15.85
N VAL A 14 7.94 6.13 15.59
CA VAL A 14 8.71 5.01 15.00
C VAL A 14 9.23 5.39 13.62
N LEU A 15 8.39 5.98 12.77
CA LEU A 15 8.78 6.44 11.44
C LEU A 15 9.84 7.55 11.51
N SER A 16 9.68 8.54 12.38
CA SER A 16 10.64 9.62 12.58
C SER A 16 12.01 9.09 12.95
N HIS A 17 12.08 8.17 13.92
CA HIS A 17 13.33 7.55 14.33
C HIS A 17 13.96 6.69 13.23
N LEU A 18 13.16 5.85 12.55
CA LEU A 18 13.69 4.89 11.58
C LEU A 18 14.05 5.52 10.23
N LEU A 19 13.44 6.65 9.88
CA LEU A 19 13.68 7.37 8.63
C LEU A 19 14.61 8.58 8.80
N GLU A 20 14.99 8.91 10.04
CA GLU A 20 15.78 10.11 10.38
C GLU A 20 15.12 11.41 9.87
N VAL A 21 13.79 11.50 9.97
CA VAL A 21 12.99 12.65 9.57
C VAL A 21 12.33 13.27 10.80
N ASP A 22 12.17 14.60 10.81
CA ASP A 22 11.45 15.29 11.88
C ASP A 22 9.99 14.81 11.94
N ILE A 23 9.52 14.47 13.14
CA ILE A 23 8.16 13.97 13.37
C ILE A 23 7.08 14.96 12.85
N LYS A 24 7.38 16.26 12.86
CA LYS A 24 6.47 17.31 12.36
C LYS A 24 6.21 17.19 10.86
N ASP A 25 7.14 16.59 10.12
CA ASP A 25 7.08 16.42 8.68
C ASP A 25 6.32 15.14 8.30
N ILE A 26 5.94 14.31 9.28
CA ILE A 26 5.23 13.05 9.09
C ILE A 26 3.77 13.23 9.51
N THR A 27 2.84 13.02 8.58
CA THR A 27 1.40 13.14 8.84
C THR A 27 0.61 11.98 8.22
N ASN A 28 -0.68 11.85 8.59
CA ASN A 28 -1.62 10.91 7.98
C ASN A 28 -1.12 9.45 7.93
N CYS A 29 -0.53 8.96 9.03
CA CYS A 29 -0.03 7.60 9.12
C CYS A 29 -1.19 6.59 9.12
N LYS A 30 -1.13 5.59 8.24
CA LYS A 30 -2.13 4.53 8.07
C LYS A 30 -1.46 3.17 8.03
N ILE A 31 -2.13 2.16 8.58
CA ILE A 31 -1.86 0.76 8.27
C ILE A 31 -2.75 0.40 7.08
N LEU A 32 -2.14 0.02 5.96
CA LEU A 32 -2.83 -0.32 4.71
C LEU A 32 -3.13 -1.81 4.57
N GLY A 33 -2.35 -2.65 5.23
CA GLY A 33 -2.45 -4.11 5.13
C GLY A 33 -1.52 -4.80 6.12
N GLN A 34 -1.76 -6.09 6.33
CA GLN A 34 -0.88 -6.96 7.08
C GLN A 34 -0.63 -8.21 6.26
N GLU A 35 0.63 -8.56 6.07
CA GLU A 35 1.03 -9.71 5.28
C GLU A 35 1.24 -10.96 6.12
N GLN A 36 1.39 -12.11 5.47
CA GLN A 36 1.41 -13.42 6.12
C GLN A 36 2.47 -13.55 7.23
N ASN A 37 3.61 -12.87 7.10
CA ASN A 37 4.69 -12.90 8.09
C ASN A 37 4.44 -11.97 9.30
N GLY A 38 3.27 -11.32 9.37
CA GLY A 38 2.94 -10.32 10.37
C GLY A 38 3.54 -8.93 10.09
N GLU A 39 4.15 -8.75 8.91
CA GLU A 39 4.66 -7.47 8.43
C GLU A 39 3.50 -6.54 8.10
N PHE A 40 3.64 -5.26 8.47
CA PHE A 40 2.60 -4.26 8.20
C PHE A 40 2.98 -3.40 7.02
N ILE A 41 2.05 -3.18 6.09
CA ILE A 41 2.20 -2.14 5.09
C ILE A 41 1.71 -0.84 5.70
N LEU A 42 2.63 0.12 5.80
CA LEU A 42 2.37 1.45 6.32
C LEU A 42 2.34 2.47 5.19
N CYS A 43 1.53 3.50 5.37
CA CYS A 43 1.48 4.67 4.53
C CYS A 43 1.58 5.92 5.39
N TRP A 44 2.29 6.92 4.93
CA TRP A 44 2.40 8.21 5.60
C TRP A 44 2.63 9.32 4.56
N ASN A 45 2.30 10.54 4.94
CA ASN A 45 2.62 11.72 4.16
C ASN A 45 3.91 12.34 4.70
N LEU A 46 4.80 12.72 3.80
CA LEU A 46 6.01 13.49 4.08
C LEU A 46 5.81 14.91 3.57
N SER A 47 6.05 15.89 4.42
CA SER A 47 6.12 17.30 4.03
C SER A 47 7.57 17.73 3.90
N GLY A 48 7.91 18.48 2.86
CA GLY A 48 9.26 19.00 2.68
C GLY A 48 9.30 20.25 1.80
N PRO A 49 10.50 20.81 1.54
CA PRO A 49 10.66 22.04 0.75
C PRO A 49 10.09 21.94 -0.68
N GLY A 50 10.02 20.72 -1.23
CA GLY A 50 9.47 20.43 -2.56
C GLY A 50 7.97 20.11 -2.59
N GLY A 51 7.25 20.31 -1.47
CA GLY A 51 5.84 19.95 -1.32
C GLY A 51 5.63 18.69 -0.50
N SER A 52 4.37 18.21 -0.46
CA SER A 52 4.00 17.00 0.27
C SER A 52 3.82 15.80 -0.67
N CYS A 53 4.30 14.64 -0.23
CA CYS A 53 4.14 13.38 -0.95
C CYS A 53 3.65 12.26 -0.04
N THR A 54 3.08 11.22 -0.64
CA THR A 54 2.73 9.99 0.06
C THR A 54 3.85 8.97 -0.10
N ALA A 55 4.21 8.29 0.98
CA ALA A 55 5.17 7.20 0.99
C ALA A 55 4.51 5.93 1.53
N VAL A 56 4.95 4.78 1.02
CA VAL A 56 4.51 3.46 1.45
C VAL A 56 5.73 2.64 1.82
N GLY A 57 5.64 1.89 2.92
CA GLY A 57 6.74 1.08 3.43
C GLY A 57 6.26 -0.18 4.12
N LEU A 58 7.14 -1.17 4.16
CA LEU A 58 6.94 -2.43 4.86
C LEU A 58 7.62 -2.36 6.22
N PHE A 59 6.82 -2.49 7.28
CA PHE A 59 7.29 -2.46 8.66
C PHE A 59 7.40 -3.87 9.23
N PHE A 60 8.64 -4.25 9.53
CA PHE A 60 9.00 -5.52 10.14
C PHE A 60 8.97 -5.38 11.67
N TYR A 61 7.81 -5.66 12.27
CA TYR A 61 7.58 -5.47 13.70
C TYR A 61 8.62 -6.17 14.58
N THR A 62 8.95 -7.43 14.28
CA THR A 62 9.89 -8.26 15.08
C THR A 62 11.29 -7.64 15.19
N ILE A 63 11.78 -7.01 14.12
CA ILE A 63 13.11 -6.40 14.08
C ILE A 63 13.07 -4.87 14.15
N LYS A 64 11.88 -4.28 14.30
CA LYS A 64 11.64 -2.84 14.34
C LYS A 64 12.33 -2.08 13.19
N LYS A 65 12.25 -2.61 11.97
CA LYS A 65 12.79 -1.95 10.78
C LYS A 65 11.68 -1.57 9.82
N ILE A 66 11.88 -0.50 9.06
CA ILE A 66 11.03 -0.14 7.94
C ILE A 66 11.83 -0.16 6.65
N GLN A 67 11.27 -0.79 5.61
CA GLN A 67 11.73 -0.68 4.24
C GLN A 67 10.78 0.26 3.51
N VAL A 68 11.28 1.39 3.01
CA VAL A 68 10.49 2.26 2.13
C VAL A 68 10.37 1.54 0.78
N LEU A 69 9.13 1.28 0.35
CA LEU A 69 8.82 0.61 -0.90
C LEU A 69 8.72 1.62 -2.04
N ILE A 70 8.00 2.72 -1.80
CA ILE A 70 7.79 3.76 -2.81
C ILE A 70 7.52 5.13 -2.16
N LYS A 71 7.89 6.19 -2.89
CA LYS A 71 7.47 7.58 -2.64
C LYS A 71 6.78 8.12 -3.90
N PHE A 72 5.53 8.50 -3.78
CA PHE A 72 4.78 9.12 -4.86
C PHE A 72 5.23 10.56 -5.09
N LYS A 73 5.01 11.12 -6.28
CA LYS A 73 5.34 12.53 -6.58
C LYS A 73 4.40 13.52 -5.88
N HIS A 74 3.18 13.07 -5.58
CA HIS A 74 2.11 13.87 -5.00
C HIS A 74 1.43 13.11 -3.85
N LEU A 75 0.49 13.76 -3.17
CA LEU A 75 -0.37 13.10 -2.19
C LEU A 75 -1.33 12.13 -2.88
N VAL A 76 -1.38 10.89 -2.40
CA VAL A 76 -2.27 9.84 -2.90
C VAL A 76 -3.06 9.28 -1.72
N ASN A 77 -4.39 9.26 -1.83
CA ASN A 77 -5.24 8.72 -0.78
C ASN A 77 -5.35 7.19 -0.88
N ILE A 78 -4.28 6.50 -0.45
CA ILE A 78 -4.26 5.05 -0.40
C ILE A 78 -5.04 4.58 0.84
N VAL A 79 -5.94 3.64 0.64
CA VAL A 79 -6.83 3.10 1.68
C VAL A 79 -6.55 1.64 2.01
N GLN A 80 -5.93 0.90 1.09
CA GLN A 80 -5.55 -0.48 1.29
C GLN A 80 -4.40 -0.85 0.35
N ALA A 81 -3.52 -1.76 0.76
CA ALA A 81 -2.45 -2.28 -0.09
C ALA A 81 -2.04 -3.69 0.32
N SER A 82 -1.47 -4.42 -0.64
CA SER A 82 -0.83 -5.71 -0.43
C SER A 82 0.40 -5.84 -1.33
N ILE A 83 1.41 -6.59 -0.89
CA ILE A 83 2.67 -6.80 -1.63
C ILE A 83 2.90 -8.29 -1.92
N ASN A 84 3.52 -8.60 -3.06
CA ASN A 84 3.88 -9.99 -3.36
C ASN A 84 4.98 -10.52 -2.42
N TYR A 85 5.15 -11.85 -2.38
CA TYR A 85 6.15 -12.50 -1.53
C TYR A 85 7.60 -12.04 -1.76
N LYS A 86 7.93 -11.62 -2.99
CA LYS A 86 9.28 -11.15 -3.35
C LYS A 86 9.51 -9.68 -2.98
N ASN A 87 8.50 -8.97 -2.50
CA ASN A 87 8.52 -7.53 -2.29
C ASN A 87 8.89 -6.71 -3.55
N SER A 88 8.52 -7.21 -4.73
CA SER A 88 8.81 -6.59 -6.03
C SER A 88 7.58 -5.96 -6.70
N VAL A 89 6.37 -6.33 -6.28
CA VAL A 89 5.12 -5.79 -6.83
C VAL A 89 4.19 -5.38 -5.70
N LEU A 90 3.81 -4.12 -5.70
CA LEU A 90 2.85 -3.54 -4.77
C LEU A 90 1.51 -3.36 -5.48
N GLY A 91 0.47 -3.95 -4.92
CA GLY A 91 -0.92 -3.67 -5.27
C GLY A 91 -1.49 -2.70 -4.25
N TYR A 92 -2.21 -1.67 -4.70
CA TYR A 92 -2.82 -0.70 -3.80
C TYR A 92 -4.17 -0.20 -4.31
N VAL A 93 -5.01 0.21 -3.37
CA VAL A 93 -6.33 0.79 -3.62
C VAL A 93 -6.32 2.25 -3.20
N THR A 94 -6.71 3.14 -4.10
CA THR A 94 -6.97 4.55 -3.76
C THR A 94 -8.46 4.77 -3.55
N LYS A 95 -8.78 5.80 -2.77
CA LYS A 95 -10.15 6.33 -2.65
C LYS A 95 -10.15 7.78 -3.10
N GLU A 96 -10.73 8.03 -4.27
CA GLU A 96 -10.65 9.32 -4.95
C GLU A 96 -12.06 9.87 -5.21
N PRO A 97 -12.25 11.20 -5.11
CA PRO A 97 -13.47 11.82 -5.58
C PRO A 97 -13.56 11.71 -7.11
N PHE A 98 -14.72 11.31 -7.60
CA PHE A 98 -15.05 11.29 -9.02
C PHE A 98 -16.16 12.31 -9.29
N GLU A 99 -16.20 12.84 -10.52
CA GLU A 99 -17.02 13.92 -11.10
C GLU A 99 -18.25 14.43 -10.29
N ASP A 100 -19.04 13.55 -9.68
CA ASP A 100 -20.22 13.86 -8.86
C ASP A 100 -19.95 14.07 -7.34
N CYS A 101 -18.72 14.39 -6.93
CA CYS A 101 -18.29 14.38 -5.52
C CYS A 101 -18.44 13.01 -4.81
N MET A 102 -18.71 11.96 -5.56
CA MET A 102 -18.82 10.59 -5.04
C MET A 102 -17.42 9.98 -4.98
N GLU A 103 -17.10 9.31 -3.88
CA GLU A 103 -15.82 8.63 -3.73
C GLU A 103 -15.85 7.25 -4.40
N TYR A 104 -14.83 6.96 -5.19
CA TYR A 104 -14.63 5.66 -5.81
C TYR A 104 -13.32 5.03 -5.39
N TYR A 105 -13.34 3.71 -5.32
CA TYR A 105 -12.19 2.86 -5.10
C TYR A 105 -11.60 2.46 -6.44
N ARG A 106 -10.31 2.75 -6.61
CA ARG A 106 -9.52 2.37 -7.80
C ARG A 106 -8.37 1.46 -7.41
N VAL A 107 -8.04 0.50 -8.27
CA VAL A 107 -7.03 -0.53 -7.98
C VAL A 107 -5.86 -0.39 -8.95
N PHE A 108 -4.67 -0.31 -8.39
CA PHE A 108 -3.43 -0.16 -9.12
C PHE A 108 -2.44 -1.25 -8.73
N ILE A 109 -1.54 -1.58 -9.65
CA ILE A 109 -0.33 -2.35 -9.38
C ILE A 109 0.89 -1.57 -9.84
N ILE A 110 2.01 -1.72 -9.12
CA ILE A 110 3.27 -1.11 -9.51
C ILE A 110 4.44 -2.06 -9.22
N HIS A 111 5.39 -2.12 -10.16
CA HIS A 111 6.66 -2.82 -10.00
C HIS A 111 7.65 -1.93 -9.26
N LEU A 112 8.12 -2.38 -8.10
CA LEU A 112 9.02 -1.63 -7.23
C LEU A 112 10.47 -1.63 -7.73
N ASP A 113 10.85 -2.62 -8.53
CA ASP A 113 12.17 -2.71 -9.18
C ASP A 113 12.36 -1.63 -10.26
N TYR A 114 11.24 -1.07 -10.77
CA TYR A 114 11.22 -0.06 -11.82
C TYR A 114 10.39 1.16 -11.40
N PRO A 115 10.81 1.92 -10.37
CA PRO A 115 10.00 2.98 -9.75
C PRO A 115 9.69 4.17 -10.68
N ASN A 116 10.34 4.25 -11.84
CA ASN A 116 10.03 5.23 -12.88
C ASN A 116 8.84 4.83 -13.77
N PHE A 117 8.35 3.59 -13.68
CA PHE A 117 7.15 3.16 -14.38
C PHE A 117 5.92 3.69 -13.68
N GLU A 118 4.96 4.15 -14.49
CA GLU A 118 3.67 4.55 -13.96
C GLU A 118 2.91 3.33 -13.40
N PRO A 119 2.15 3.50 -12.31
CA PRO A 119 1.27 2.45 -11.83
C PRO A 119 0.32 2.00 -12.93
N VAL A 120 0.13 0.68 -13.06
CA VAL A 120 -0.85 0.10 -13.97
C VAL A 120 -2.21 0.15 -13.30
N ASP A 121 -3.15 0.87 -13.91
CA ASP A 121 -4.56 0.88 -13.52
C ASP A 121 -5.25 -0.41 -13.99
N LEU A 122 -5.90 -1.13 -13.06
CA LEU A 122 -6.66 -2.33 -13.40
C LEU A 122 -8.05 -2.03 -13.98
N ASN A 123 -8.37 -0.75 -14.20
CA ASN A 123 -9.67 -0.24 -14.65
C ASN A 123 -10.83 -0.69 -13.76
N VAL A 124 -10.54 -0.92 -12.48
CA VAL A 124 -11.56 -1.21 -11.46
C VAL A 124 -11.99 0.13 -10.88
N ASN A 125 -13.22 0.56 -11.18
CA ASN A 125 -13.81 1.77 -10.64
C ASN A 125 -15.13 1.41 -9.92
N ASN A 126 -15.17 1.50 -8.60
CA ASN A 126 -16.33 1.06 -7.83
C ASN A 126 -16.64 1.95 -6.62
N ARG A 127 -17.91 2.14 -6.28
CA ARG A 127 -18.35 2.88 -5.08
C ARG A 127 -18.28 2.05 -3.80
N ARG A 128 -18.29 0.72 -3.93
CA ARG A 128 -18.20 -0.22 -2.81
C ARG A 128 -16.75 -0.39 -2.41
N GLN A 129 -16.55 -0.73 -1.14
CA GLN A 129 -15.21 -0.99 -0.60
C GLN A 129 -14.50 -2.05 -1.44
N THR A 130 -13.33 -1.69 -1.95
CA THR A 130 -12.47 -2.57 -2.74
C THR A 130 -11.18 -2.85 -1.97
N MET A 131 -10.72 -4.09 -2.04
CA MET A 131 -9.46 -4.55 -1.43
C MET A 131 -8.67 -5.40 -2.41
N ILE A 132 -7.35 -5.40 -2.28
CA ILE A 132 -6.40 -6.26 -2.98
C ILE A 132 -5.65 -7.14 -1.97
N GLN A 133 -5.38 -8.40 -2.31
CA GLN A 133 -4.56 -9.28 -1.48
C GLN A 133 -3.71 -10.20 -2.35
N PHE A 134 -2.40 -10.15 -2.19
CA PHE A 134 -1.51 -11.13 -2.80
C PHE A 134 -1.68 -12.50 -2.16
N LEU A 135 -1.62 -13.54 -2.99
CA LEU A 135 -1.73 -14.93 -2.60
C LEU A 135 -0.34 -15.50 -2.34
N TYR A 136 -0.03 -15.74 -1.07
CA TYR A 136 1.21 -16.37 -0.66
C TYR A 136 1.14 -17.90 -0.84
N ARG A 137 2.03 -18.44 -1.67
CA ARG A 137 2.10 -19.87 -1.93
C ARG A 137 3.00 -20.57 -0.92
N LYS A 138 2.57 -21.74 -0.46
CA LYS A 138 3.42 -22.66 0.32
C LYS A 138 4.55 -23.30 -0.51
N ARG A 139 4.45 -23.29 -1.84
CA ARG A 139 5.46 -23.86 -2.76
C ARG A 139 5.97 -22.78 -3.70
N LYS A 140 7.30 -22.65 -3.80
CA LYS A 140 7.98 -21.72 -4.71
C LYS A 140 7.80 -22.21 -6.15
N GLN A 141 6.89 -21.59 -6.89
CA GLN A 141 6.88 -21.66 -8.36
C GLN A 141 7.25 -20.26 -8.87
N PRO A 142 8.31 -20.12 -9.67
CA PRO A 142 8.66 -18.83 -10.27
C PRO A 142 7.56 -18.37 -11.25
N GLY A 143 7.40 -17.05 -11.43
CA GLY A 143 6.61 -16.47 -12.52
C GLY A 143 5.09 -16.52 -12.41
N ASN A 144 4.52 -16.62 -11.20
CA ASN A 144 3.07 -16.79 -11.05
C ASN A 144 2.53 -16.12 -9.79
N ASP A 145 2.95 -14.88 -9.57
CA ASP A 145 2.37 -14.04 -8.53
C ASP A 145 0.92 -13.76 -8.87
N ARG A 146 0.04 -14.08 -7.93
CA ARG A 146 -1.41 -13.92 -8.08
C ARG A 146 -1.94 -13.09 -6.94
N PHE A 147 -2.97 -12.32 -7.22
CA PHE A 147 -3.66 -11.56 -6.21
C PHE A 147 -5.17 -11.59 -6.47
N LEU A 148 -5.92 -11.37 -5.41
CA LEU A 148 -7.36 -11.23 -5.46
C LEU A 148 -7.72 -9.74 -5.36
N VAL A 149 -8.70 -9.32 -6.16
CA VAL A 149 -9.42 -8.05 -5.95
C VAL A 149 -10.82 -8.40 -5.45
N PHE A 150 -11.15 -7.90 -4.27
CA PHE A 150 -12.45 -8.08 -3.62
C PHE A 150 -13.23 -6.79 -3.73
N ILE A 151 -14.42 -6.86 -4.30
CA ILE A 151 -15.39 -5.77 -4.27
C ILE A 151 -16.50 -6.21 -3.34
N HIS A 152 -16.67 -5.50 -2.22
CA HIS A 152 -17.61 -5.86 -1.15
C HIS A 152 -19.00 -6.19 -1.70
N GLU A 153 -19.55 -7.35 -1.31
CA GLU A 153 -20.86 -7.87 -1.74
C GLU A 153 -21.06 -8.01 -3.27
N THR A 154 -20.00 -7.91 -4.07
CA THR A 154 -20.12 -7.89 -5.53
C THR A 154 -19.37 -9.04 -6.16
N SER A 155 -18.04 -9.09 -6.00
CA SER A 155 -17.22 -10.06 -6.70
C SER A 155 -15.86 -10.26 -6.03
N ILE A 156 -15.24 -11.39 -6.37
CA ILE A 156 -13.84 -11.68 -6.09
C ILE A 156 -13.21 -12.10 -7.42
N THR A 157 -12.20 -11.35 -7.86
CA THR A 157 -11.54 -11.58 -9.14
C THR A 157 -10.08 -11.96 -8.90
N LEU A 158 -9.62 -13.04 -9.55
CA LEU A 158 -8.23 -13.49 -9.49
C LEU A 158 -7.44 -12.89 -10.65
N TYR A 159 -6.33 -12.23 -10.33
CA TYR A 159 -5.37 -11.70 -11.28
C TYR A 159 -4.04 -12.44 -11.17
N GLN A 160 -3.27 -12.40 -12.26
CA GLN A 160 -1.91 -12.90 -12.33
C GLN A 160 -1.01 -11.77 -12.83
N VAL A 161 0.13 -11.56 -12.17
CA VAL A 161 1.16 -10.65 -12.64
C VAL A 161 1.97 -11.37 -13.72
N GLU A 162 2.11 -10.76 -14.89
CA GLU A 162 3.04 -11.23 -15.91
C GLU A 162 4.45 -10.71 -15.59
N GLU A 163 5.44 -11.60 -15.51
CA GLU A 163 6.85 -11.20 -15.46
C GLU A 163 7.27 -10.83 -16.90
N THR A 164 7.44 -9.54 -17.17
CA THR A 164 8.06 -9.03 -18.41
C THR A 164 9.57 -9.10 -18.35
#